data_AF-A0A354P3N3-F1
#
_entry.id   AF-A0A354P3N3-F1
#
_cell.length_a   1.000
_cell.length_b   1.000
_cell.length_c   1.000
_cell.angle_alpha   90.00
_cell.angle_beta   90.00
_cell.angle_gamma   90.00
#
_symmetry.space_group_name_H-M   'P 1'
#
loop_
_entity.id
_entity.type
_entity.pdbx_description
1 polymer ?
#
loop_
_entity_poly.entity_id
_entity_poly.type
_entity_poly.pdbx_seq_one_letter_code
_entity_poly.pdbx_strand_id
1 'polypeptide(L)'
;MEDLVVNNRLTIPAGELQASYSRSSGPGGQNVNKVSSRVTLRWQVGDQPLLPADWRQRFLARNGNRITREGEVIINSDRYRDQPRNMEDCRQKLAELLRECSMPPVKRKKTRPSLASQRRRLDEKRRTAEKKNSRRISPD
;
A
#
# COMPACT_ATOMS: atom_id res chain seq x y z
N MET A 1 -22.50 -16.05 0.62
CA MET A 1 -21.58 -14.90 0.51
C MET A 1 -21.81 -14.31 -0.87
N GLU A 2 -21.83 -12.99 -0.99
CA GLU A 2 -22.08 -12.29 -2.27
C GLU A 2 -20.77 -11.85 -2.92
N ASP A 3 -20.82 -11.55 -4.21
CA ASP A 3 -19.66 -11.02 -4.93
C ASP A 3 -19.19 -9.70 -4.32
N LEU A 4 -17.88 -9.47 -4.31
CA LEU A 4 -17.29 -8.24 -3.78
C LEU A 4 -17.00 -7.28 -4.92
N VAL A 5 -17.82 -6.23 -5.03
CA VAL A 5 -17.62 -5.16 -6.01
C VAL A 5 -16.59 -4.17 -5.47
N VAL A 6 -15.40 -4.15 -6.05
CA VAL A 6 -14.33 -3.22 -5.65
C VAL A 6 -14.53 -1.88 -6.37
N ASN A 7 -14.70 -1.92 -7.69
CA ASN A 7 -15.00 -0.80 -8.57
C ASN A 7 -15.59 -1.30 -9.90
N ASN A 8 -15.88 -0.40 -10.84
CA ASN A 8 -16.48 -0.74 -12.14
C ASN A 8 -15.65 -1.70 -13.01
N ARG A 9 -14.38 -1.96 -12.66
CA ARG A 9 -13.47 -2.81 -13.43
C ARG A 9 -13.13 -4.13 -12.72
N LEU A 10 -13.35 -4.22 -11.42
CA LEU A 10 -12.97 -5.37 -10.61
C LEU A 10 -14.12 -5.76 -9.67
N THR A 11 -14.65 -6.95 -9.92
CA THR A 11 -15.55 -7.66 -9.03
C THR A 11 -14.89 -8.99 -8.70
N ILE A 12 -14.79 -9.31 -7.41
CA ILE A 12 -14.27 -10.60 -6.94
C ILE A 12 -15.46 -11.53 -6.72
N PRO A 13 -15.54 -12.69 -7.40
CA PRO A 13 -16.56 -13.68 -7.17
C PRO A 13 -16.57 -14.18 -5.71
N ALA A 14 -17.75 -14.41 -5.15
CA ALA A 14 -17.88 -14.91 -3.78
C ALA A 14 -17.16 -16.26 -3.55
N GLY A 15 -17.05 -17.09 -4.58
CA GLY A 15 -16.41 -18.41 -4.52
C GLY A 15 -14.90 -18.36 -4.27
N GLU A 16 -14.26 -17.23 -4.53
CA GLU A 16 -12.82 -17.04 -4.30
C GLU A 16 -12.52 -16.51 -2.88
N LEU A 17 -13.54 -16.09 -2.17
CA LEU A 17 -13.44 -15.53 -0.83
C LEU A 17 -13.70 -16.63 0.20
N GLN A 18 -12.64 -17.03 0.89
CA GLN A 18 -12.75 -18.04 1.95
C GLN A 18 -12.84 -17.35 3.31
N ALA A 19 -13.97 -17.50 3.98
CA ALA A 19 -14.14 -17.02 5.34
C ALA A 19 -14.11 -18.16 6.36
N SER A 20 -13.36 -17.95 7.43
CA SER A 20 -13.36 -18.78 8.63
C SER A 20 -13.75 -17.94 9.83
N TYR A 21 -14.37 -18.60 10.82
CA TYR A 21 -14.90 -17.95 12.00
C TYR A 21 -14.21 -18.47 13.24
N SER A 22 -13.87 -17.58 14.14
CA SER A 22 -13.20 -17.91 15.39
C SER A 22 -13.72 -17.03 16.52
N ARG A 23 -13.24 -17.29 17.74
CA ARG A 23 -13.56 -16.47 18.91
C ARG A 23 -12.71 -15.19 18.89
N SER A 24 -13.31 -14.07 19.30
CA SER A 24 -12.58 -12.80 19.42
C SER A 24 -11.54 -12.85 20.54
N SER A 25 -10.43 -12.13 20.37
CA SER A 25 -9.26 -12.22 21.28
C SER A 25 -9.31 -11.26 22.48
N GLY A 26 -10.50 -10.79 22.89
CA GLY A 26 -10.65 -9.77 23.95
C GLY A 26 -10.74 -10.35 25.37
N PRO A 27 -10.49 -9.54 26.42
CA PRO A 27 -10.68 -9.94 27.81
C PRO A 27 -12.14 -10.36 28.06
N GLY A 28 -12.29 -11.46 28.80
CA GLY A 28 -13.43 -12.36 28.76
C GLY A 28 -14.81 -11.80 29.12
N GLY A 29 -15.81 -12.51 28.62
CA GLY A 29 -17.25 -12.38 28.90
C GLY A 29 -17.97 -13.57 28.25
N GLN A 30 -19.23 -13.85 28.63
CA GLN A 30 -19.95 -15.02 28.11
C GLN A 30 -19.99 -15.06 26.58
N ASN A 31 -20.15 -13.90 25.92
CA ASN A 31 -20.20 -13.82 24.46
C ASN A 31 -18.84 -14.05 23.79
N VAL A 32 -17.73 -13.53 24.34
CA VAL A 32 -16.38 -13.71 23.77
C VAL A 32 -15.95 -15.19 23.83
N ASN A 33 -16.34 -15.89 24.89
CA ASN A 33 -15.97 -17.29 25.09
C ASN A 33 -16.89 -18.27 24.34
N LYS A 34 -18.14 -17.89 24.05
CA LYS A 34 -19.14 -18.78 23.44
C LYS A 34 -19.38 -18.52 21.96
N VAL A 35 -19.27 -17.27 21.49
CA VAL A 35 -19.68 -16.88 20.13
C VAL A 35 -18.46 -16.71 19.23
N SER A 36 -18.46 -17.41 18.09
CA SER A 36 -17.45 -17.27 17.05
C SER A 36 -17.70 -16.03 16.20
N SER A 37 -17.57 -14.85 16.81
CA SER A 37 -17.85 -13.57 16.14
C SER A 37 -16.69 -13.05 15.30
N ARG A 38 -15.44 -13.47 15.56
CA ARG A 38 -14.27 -13.07 14.76
C ARG A 38 -14.32 -13.72 13.38
N VAL A 39 -14.06 -12.93 12.35
CA VAL A 39 -13.99 -13.38 10.96
C VAL A 39 -12.56 -13.25 10.45
N THR A 40 -12.09 -14.30 9.79
CA THR A 40 -10.83 -14.34 9.04
C THR A 40 -11.18 -14.60 7.58
N LEU A 41 -10.96 -13.60 6.72
CA LEU A 41 -11.16 -13.66 5.28
C LEU A 41 -9.82 -13.91 4.59
N ARG A 42 -9.75 -14.96 3.77
CA ARG A 42 -8.60 -15.33 2.94
C ARG A 42 -8.97 -15.16 1.48
N TRP A 43 -8.07 -14.55 0.72
CA TRP A 43 -8.23 -14.37 -0.72
C TRP A 43 -6.90 -14.59 -1.44
N GLN A 44 -6.93 -15.37 -2.53
CA GLN A 44 -5.77 -15.68 -3.36
C GLN A 44 -5.49 -14.53 -4.33
N VAL A 45 -4.30 -13.93 -4.26
CA VAL A 45 -3.91 -12.76 -5.07
C VAL A 45 -3.31 -13.20 -6.42
N GLY A 46 -2.64 -14.36 -6.45
CA GLY A 46 -1.83 -14.82 -7.57
C GLY A 46 -2.65 -15.33 -8.77
N ASP A 47 -3.74 -16.05 -8.49
CA ASP A 47 -4.48 -16.88 -9.45
C ASP A 47 -5.72 -16.19 -10.03
N GLN A 48 -5.63 -14.86 -10.20
CA GLN A 48 -6.80 -14.03 -10.45
C GLN A 48 -6.86 -13.50 -11.88
N PRO A 49 -7.71 -14.07 -12.76
CA PRO A 49 -7.84 -13.63 -14.14
C PRO A 49 -8.47 -12.23 -14.24
N LEU A 50 -9.33 -11.86 -13.29
CA LEU A 50 -10.02 -10.57 -13.26
C LEU A 50 -9.14 -9.43 -12.72
N LEU A 51 -7.98 -9.73 -12.12
CA LEU A 51 -7.08 -8.74 -11.54
C LEU A 51 -6.00 -8.33 -12.55
N PRO A 52 -5.97 -7.07 -13.01
CA PRO A 52 -4.93 -6.60 -13.92
C PRO A 52 -3.52 -6.80 -13.33
N ALA A 53 -2.56 -7.20 -14.16
CA ALA A 53 -1.19 -7.51 -13.73
C ALA A 53 -0.52 -6.34 -12.97
N ASP A 54 -0.75 -5.10 -13.41
CA ASP A 54 -0.26 -3.89 -12.75
C ASP A 54 -0.80 -3.74 -11.32
N TRP A 55 -2.08 -4.06 -11.11
CA TRP A 55 -2.72 -3.96 -9.80
C TRP A 55 -2.20 -5.05 -8.89
N ARG A 56 -2.06 -6.27 -9.42
CA ARG A 56 -1.42 -7.39 -8.71
C ARG A 56 -0.01 -7.02 -8.25
N GLN A 57 0.83 -6.51 -9.14
CA GLN A 57 2.19 -6.11 -8.79
C GLN A 57 2.22 -5.01 -7.73
N ARG A 58 1.36 -4.00 -7.84
CA ARG A 58 1.24 -2.94 -6.83
C ARG A 58 0.73 -3.46 -5.49
N PHE A 59 -0.21 -4.39 -5.51
CA PHE A 59 -0.75 -5.02 -4.33
C PHE A 59 0.32 -5.83 -3.61
N LEU A 60 1.05 -6.68 -4.32
CA LEU A 60 2.18 -7.45 -3.77
C LEU A 60 3.27 -6.53 -3.20
N ALA A 61 3.61 -5.45 -3.90
CA ALA A 61 4.64 -4.51 -3.46
C ALA A 61 4.24 -3.73 -2.18
N ARG A 62 2.96 -3.36 -2.03
CA ARG A 62 2.47 -2.61 -0.86
C ARG A 62 2.13 -3.51 0.33
N ASN A 63 1.54 -4.67 0.05
CA ASN A 63 0.97 -5.55 1.06
C ASN A 63 1.81 -6.81 1.30
N GLY A 64 3.05 -6.87 0.83
CA GLY A 64 3.91 -8.06 0.98
C GLY A 64 3.98 -8.61 2.41
N ASN A 65 3.94 -7.73 3.43
CA ASN A 65 3.95 -8.13 4.84
C ASN A 65 2.65 -8.81 5.31
N ARG A 66 1.56 -8.67 4.57
CA ARG A 66 0.23 -9.22 4.86
C ARG A 66 -0.10 -10.45 4.00
N ILE A 67 0.82 -10.85 3.13
CA ILE A 67 0.63 -11.94 2.17
C ILE A 67 1.38 -13.17 2.68
N THR A 68 0.73 -14.33 2.64
CA THR A 68 1.33 -15.61 3.01
C THR A 68 2.34 -16.07 1.96
N ARG A 69 3.15 -17.08 2.28
CA ARG A 69 4.06 -17.71 1.32
C ARG A 69 3.34 -18.30 0.11
N GLU A 70 2.07 -18.67 0.28
CA GLU A 70 1.21 -19.24 -0.75
C GLU A 70 0.51 -18.17 -1.60
N GLY A 71 0.74 -16.87 -1.34
CA GLY A 71 0.15 -15.78 -2.14
C GLY A 71 -1.24 -15.34 -1.70
N GLU A 72 -1.67 -15.72 -0.49
CA GLU A 72 -2.97 -15.32 0.07
C GLU A 72 -2.85 -14.07 0.92
N VAL A 73 -3.81 -13.15 0.79
CA VAL A 73 -4.01 -12.11 1.79
C VAL A 73 -4.97 -12.62 2.87
N ILE A 74 -4.60 -12.43 4.13
CA ILE A 74 -5.43 -12.77 5.28
C ILE A 74 -5.88 -11.46 5.95
N ILE A 75 -7.20 -11.28 6.06
CA ILE A 75 -7.83 -10.10 6.66
C ILE A 75 -8.71 -10.56 7.82
N ASN A 76 -8.47 -9.99 8.99
CA ASN A 76 -9.21 -10.33 10.20
C ASN A 76 -10.07 -9.16 10.66
N SER A 77 -11.23 -9.48 11.23
CA SER A 77 -12.07 -8.54 11.96
C SER A 77 -12.77 -9.19 13.14
N ASP A 78 -12.59 -8.59 14.30
CA ASP A 78 -13.29 -8.85 15.55
C ASP A 78 -13.80 -7.55 16.19
N ARG A 79 -14.01 -6.51 15.35
CA ARG A 79 -14.42 -5.17 15.77
C ARG A 79 -15.81 -5.14 16.40
N TYR A 80 -16.72 -5.95 15.89
CA TYR A 80 -18.12 -6.01 16.29
C TYR A 80 -18.41 -7.29 17.08
N ARG A 81 -19.52 -7.28 17.83
CA ARG A 81 -19.99 -8.45 18.58
C ARG A 81 -20.66 -9.49 17.68
N ASP A 82 -21.08 -9.08 16.48
CA ASP A 82 -21.87 -9.89 15.56
C ASP A 82 -21.03 -10.32 14.35
N GLN A 83 -21.07 -11.63 14.05
CA GLN A 83 -20.34 -12.24 12.93
C GLN A 83 -20.65 -11.60 11.56
N PRO A 84 -21.91 -11.29 11.18
CA PRO A 84 -22.19 -10.67 9.87
C PRO A 84 -21.55 -9.30 9.70
N ARG A 85 -21.47 -8.51 10.77
CA ARG A 85 -20.83 -7.19 10.74
C ARG A 85 -19.32 -7.30 10.58
N ASN A 86 -18.70 -8.27 11.25
CA ASN A 86 -17.27 -8.54 11.09
C ASN A 86 -16.94 -9.09 9.69
N MET A 87 -17.85 -9.85 9.08
CA MET A 87 -17.70 -10.29 7.68
C MET A 87 -17.68 -9.10 6.73
N GLU A 88 -18.64 -8.20 6.87
CA GLU A 88 -18.71 -6.99 6.03
C GLU A 88 -17.48 -6.09 6.24
N ASP A 89 -17.00 -5.96 7.48
CA ASP A 89 -15.77 -5.21 7.78
C ASP A 89 -14.53 -5.83 7.11
N CYS A 90 -14.41 -7.17 7.10
CA CYS A 90 -13.34 -7.85 6.35
C CYS A 90 -13.44 -7.61 4.84
N ARG A 91 -14.65 -7.65 4.27
CA ARG A 91 -14.90 -7.39 2.85
C ARG A 91 -14.55 -5.96 2.47
N GLN A 92 -14.95 -5.01 3.31
CA GLN A 92 -14.65 -3.59 3.12
C GLN A 92 -13.14 -3.34 3.16
N LYS A 93 -12.43 -3.90 4.15
CA LYS A 93 -10.96 -3.84 4.23
C LYS A 93 -10.28 -4.40 2.97
N LEU A 94 -10.76 -5.53 2.45
CA LEU A 94 -10.23 -6.10 1.21
C LEU A 94 -10.44 -5.15 0.02
N ALA A 95 -11.66 -4.61 -0.12
CA ALA A 95 -11.98 -3.67 -1.19
C ALA A 95 -11.14 -2.39 -1.11
N GLU A 96 -10.92 -1.85 0.09
CA GLU A 96 -10.07 -0.67 0.31
C GLU A 96 -8.62 -0.92 -0.12
N LEU A 97 -8.01 -2.05 0.28
CA LEU A 97 -6.66 -2.42 -0.13
C LEU A 97 -6.53 -2.55 -1.66
N LEU A 98 -7.55 -3.09 -2.32
CA LEU A 98 -7.57 -3.22 -3.77
C LEU A 98 -7.78 -1.87 -4.47
N ARG A 99 -8.64 -1.00 -3.92
CA ARG A 99 -8.84 0.37 -4.42
C ARG A 99 -7.56 1.20 -4.35
N GLU A 100 -6.79 1.10 -3.27
CA GLU A 100 -5.51 1.78 -3.17
C GLU A 100 -4.52 1.33 -4.26
N CYS A 101 -4.59 0.07 -4.68
CA CYS A 101 -3.74 -0.47 -5.74
C CYS A 101 -4.26 -0.14 -7.15
N SER A 102 -5.51 0.30 -7.28
CA SER A 102 -6.09 0.69 -8.56
C SER A 102 -5.42 1.94 -9.15
N MET A 103 -4.98 2.87 -8.29
CA MET A 103 -4.32 4.10 -8.71
C MET A 103 -2.81 3.90 -8.84
N PRO A 104 -2.21 4.15 -10.02
CA PRO A 104 -0.76 4.12 -10.17
C PRO A 104 -0.12 5.28 -9.37
N PRO A 105 1.02 5.06 -8.68
CA PRO A 105 1.75 6.15 -8.07
C PRO A 105 2.22 7.13 -9.15
N VAL A 106 2.02 8.43 -8.91
CA VAL A 106 2.46 9.48 -9.83
C VAL A 106 3.99 9.47 -9.87
N LYS A 107 4.57 9.25 -11.06
CA LYS A 107 6.02 9.30 -11.24
C LYS A 107 6.55 10.69 -10.90
N ARG A 108 7.46 10.77 -9.92
CA ARG A 108 8.17 12.02 -9.61
C ARG A 108 9.05 12.42 -10.79
N LYS A 109 8.74 13.55 -11.42
CA LYS A 109 9.64 14.18 -12.40
C LYS A 109 10.74 14.93 -11.63
N LYS A 110 12.01 14.65 -11.91
CA LYS A 110 13.13 15.37 -11.28
C LYS A 110 13.01 16.85 -11.62
N THR A 111 13.14 17.71 -10.61
CA THR A 111 13.19 19.15 -10.82
C THR A 111 14.57 19.52 -11.38
N ARG A 112 14.59 20.52 -12.28
CA ARG A 112 15.86 21.10 -12.75
C ARG A 112 16.43 22.03 -11.66
N PRO A 113 17.75 22.20 -11.54
CA PRO A 113 18.34 23.20 -10.64
C PRO A 113 17.76 24.59 -10.91
N SER A 114 17.44 25.33 -9.85
CA SER A 114 16.84 26.66 -9.99
C SER A 114 17.80 27.64 -10.68
N LEU A 115 17.25 28.64 -11.38
CA LEU A 115 18.07 29.69 -11.99
C LEU A 115 18.96 30.41 -10.97
N ALA A 116 18.45 30.64 -9.76
CA ALA A 116 19.22 31.24 -8.67
C ALA A 116 20.41 30.36 -8.25
N SER A 117 20.23 29.04 -8.16
CA SER A 117 21.32 28.09 -7.87
C SER A 117 22.38 28.11 -8.97
N GLN A 118 21.96 28.14 -10.23
CA GLN A 118 22.88 28.22 -11.37
C GLN A 118 23.69 29.53 -11.37
N ARG A 119 23.05 30.67 -11.07
CA ARG A 119 23.71 31.98 -10.95
C ARG A 119 24.72 31.99 -9.80
N ARG A 120 24.33 31.57 -8.59
CA ARG A 120 25.25 31.49 -7.43
C ARG A 120 26.48 30.65 -7.73
N ARG A 121 26.30 29.49 -8.37
CA ARG A 121 27.43 28.61 -8.77
C ARG A 121 28.39 29.35 -9.72
N LEU A 122 27.88 30.11 -10.69
CA LEU A 122 28.72 30.86 -11.63
C LEU A 122 29.46 32.01 -10.93
N ASP A 123 28.77 32.73 -10.05
CA ASP A 123 29.37 33.84 -9.29
C ASP A 123 30.45 33.34 -8.33
N GLU A 124 30.21 32.23 -7.65
CA GLU A 124 31.17 31.60 -6.73
C GLU A 124 32.39 31.06 -7.48
N LYS A 125 32.18 30.48 -8.67
CA LYS A 125 33.26 30.10 -9.58
C LYS A 125 34.10 31.32 -9.98
N ARG A 126 33.46 32.44 -10.33
CA ARG A 126 34.15 33.69 -10.69
C ARG A 126 34.97 34.24 -9.53
N ARG A 127 34.37 34.39 -8.34
CA ARG A 127 35.06 34.85 -7.12
C ARG A 127 36.26 33.98 -6.76
N THR A 128 36.13 32.67 -6.90
CA THR A 128 37.23 31.73 -6.63
C THR A 128 38.37 31.90 -7.63
N ALA A 129 38.06 32.11 -8.91
CA ALA A 129 39.07 32.36 -9.94
C ALA A 129 39.81 33.68 -9.70
N GLU A 130 39.09 34.75 -9.39
CA GLU A 130 39.67 36.07 -9.06
C GLU A 130 40.59 35.96 -7.84
N LYS A 131 40.14 35.32 -6.76
CA LYS A 131 40.94 35.08 -5.54
C LYS A 131 42.20 34.25 -5.80
N LYS A 132 42.16 33.30 -6.76
CA LYS A 132 43.35 32.53 -7.15
C LYS A 132 44.31 33.37 -7.99
N ASN A 133 43.78 34.20 -8.89
CA ASN A 133 44.60 35.07 -9.73
C ASN A 133 45.34 36.12 -8.89
N SER A 134 44.68 36.72 -7.90
CA SER A 134 45.29 37.71 -7.01
C SER A 134 46.39 37.15 -6.09
N ARG A 135 46.51 35.82 -5.97
CA ARG A 135 47.58 35.15 -5.21
C ARG A 135 48.80 34.82 -6.08
N ARG A 136 48.72 34.98 -7.40
CA ARG A 136 49.88 34.80 -8.27
C ARG A 136 50.82 35.99 -8.05
N ILE A 137 51.97 35.72 -7.44
CA ILE A 137 53.10 36.64 -7.42
C ILE A 137 53.67 36.61 -8.85
N SER A 138 53.77 37.77 -9.49
CA SER A 138 54.45 37.88 -10.78
C SER A 138 55.92 37.49 -10.58
N PRO A 139 56.48 36.57 -11.39
CA PRO A 139 57.93 36.44 -11.47
C PRO A 139 58.47 37.73 -12.08
N ASP A 140 59.46 38.34 -11.43
CA ASP A 140 60.32 39.39 -12.03
C ASP A 140 61.03 38.86 -13.28
#